data_AF-A0A1G8W4G9-F1
#
_entry.id   AF-A0A1G8W4G9-F1
#
_cell.length_a   1.000
_cell.length_b   1.000
_cell.length_c   1.000
_cell.angle_alpha   90.00
_cell.angle_beta   90.00
_cell.angle_gamma   90.00
#
_symmetry.space_group_name_H-M   'P 1'
#
loop_
_entity.id
_entity.type
_entity.pdbx_description
1 polymer ?
#
loop_
_entity_poly.entity_id
_entity_poly.type
_entity_poly.pdbx_seq_one_letter_code
_entity_poly.pdbx_strand_id
1 'polypeptide(L)' 'MTSPAENLLRVEKGHAEPEELAAITAVLLARAAASESAAAPAPSRGRDKAGWRRLERTPGFRAPHSWQG' A
#
# COMPACT_ATOMS: atom_id res chain seq x y z
N MET A 1 11.22 -22.58 -12.96
CA MET A 1 11.39 -21.34 -12.16
C MET A 1 10.43 -20.32 -12.74
N THR A 2 9.39 -19.95 -12.02
CA THR A 2 8.39 -18.97 -12.49
C THR A 2 9.03 -17.59 -12.51
N SER A 3 9.01 -16.93 -13.67
CA SER A 3 9.58 -15.59 -13.80
C SER A 3 8.76 -14.60 -12.97
N PRO A 4 9.37 -13.59 -12.33
CA PRO A 4 8.63 -12.64 -11.47
C PRO A 4 7.51 -11.89 -12.20
N ALA A 5 7.53 -11.87 -13.54
CA ALA A 5 6.48 -11.28 -14.36
C ALA A 5 5.23 -12.17 -14.53
N GLU A 6 5.32 -13.49 -14.31
CA GLU A 6 4.21 -14.41 -14.61
C GLU A 6 3.08 -14.38 -13.58
N ASN A 7 3.31 -13.81 -12.38
CA ASN A 7 2.30 -13.67 -11.33
C ASN A 7 2.31 -12.27 -10.71
N LEU A 8 1.97 -11.25 -11.51
CA LEU A 8 1.86 -9.86 -11.03
C LEU A 8 0.76 -9.68 -9.96
N LEU A 9 -0.33 -10.43 -10.04
CA LEU A 9 -1.47 -10.36 -9.13
C LEU A 9 -2.05 -11.76 -8.90
N ARG A 10 -2.53 -12.03 -7.68
CA ARG A 10 -3.24 -13.27 -7.33
C ARG A 10 -4.51 -12.92 -6.56
N VAL A 11 -5.63 -13.52 -6.96
CA VAL A 11 -6.91 -13.40 -6.26
C VAL A 11 -7.00 -14.52 -5.25
N GLU A 12 -7.03 -14.20 -3.95
CA GLU A 12 -7.10 -15.20 -2.87
C GLU A 12 -8.51 -15.76 -2.66
N LYS A 13 -9.53 -14.94 -2.93
CA LYS A 13 -10.95 -15.28 -2.73
C LYS A 13 -11.81 -14.57 -3.76
N GLY A 14 -12.85 -15.25 -4.25
CA GLY A 14 -13.76 -14.71 -5.25
C GLY A 14 -13.16 -14.67 -6.66
N HIS A 15 -13.84 -13.96 -7.55
CA HIS A 15 -13.37 -13.62 -8.89
C HIS A 15 -13.32 -12.10 -9.00
N ALA A 16 -12.33 -11.58 -9.73
CA ALA A 16 -12.23 -10.15 -10.01
C ALA A 16 -12.84 -9.89 -11.39
N GLU A 17 -13.83 -9.01 -11.45
CA GLU A 17 -14.41 -8.65 -12.74
C GLU A 17 -13.39 -7.90 -13.61
N PRO A 18 -13.53 -7.93 -14.95
CA PRO A 18 -12.61 -7.27 -15.86
C PRO A 18 -12.36 -5.80 -15.51
N GLU A 19 -13.40 -5.08 -15.08
CA GLU A 19 -13.35 -3.68 -14.65
C GLU A 19 -12.50 -3.48 -13.40
N GLU A 20 -12.56 -4.41 -12.44
CA GLU A 20 -11.77 -4.36 -11.21
C GLU A 20 -10.28 -4.60 -11.50
N LEU A 21 -9.97 -5.57 -12.37
CA LEU A 21 -8.60 -5.83 -12.84
C LEU A 21 -8.03 -4.64 -13.63
N ALA A 22 -8.86 -4.01 -14.47
CA ALA A 22 -8.48 -2.81 -15.21
C ALA A 22 -8.19 -1.65 -14.26
N ALA A 23 -9.03 -1.44 -13.23
CA ALA A 23 -8.81 -0.40 -12.23
C ALA A 23 -7.49 -0.59 -11.46
N ILE A 24 -7.21 -1.80 -10.99
CA ILE A 24 -5.96 -2.12 -10.28
C ILE A 24 -4.76 -1.87 -11.21
N THR A 25 -4.83 -2.36 -12.45
CA THR A 25 -3.76 -2.16 -13.46
C THR A 25 -3.51 -0.67 -13.71
N ALA A 26 -4.58 0.13 -13.89
CA ALA A 26 -4.48 1.56 -14.12
C ALA A 26 -3.80 2.28 -12.95
N VAL A 27 -4.16 1.92 -11.70
CA VAL A 27 -3.52 2.48 -10.50
C VAL A 27 -2.04 2.11 -10.44
N LEU A 28 -1.68 0.86 -10.72
CA LEU A 28 -0.28 0.42 -10.72
C LEU A 28 0.56 1.16 -11.76
N LEU A 29 0.04 1.32 -12.99
CA LEU A 29 0.70 2.07 -14.05
C LEU A 29 0.84 3.55 -13.69
N ALA A 30 -0.20 4.18 -13.15
CA ALA A 30 -0.15 5.57 -12.71
C ALA A 30 0.93 5.79 -11.62
N ARG A 31 1.05 4.85 -10.66
CA ARG A 31 2.10 4.91 -9.63
C ARG A 31 3.50 4.69 -10.19
N ALA A 32 3.66 3.79 -11.17
CA ALA A 32 4.93 3.59 -11.84
C ALA A 32 5.39 4.87 -12.57
N ALA A 33 4.49 5.47 -13.36
CA ALA A 33 4.75 6.73 -14.07
C ALA A 33 5.07 7.91 -13.13
N ALA A 34 4.35 8.01 -12.00
CA ALA A 34 4.64 9.01 -10.97
C ALA A 34 6.01 8.80 -10.31
N SER A 35 6.44 7.53 -10.14
CA SER A 35 7.75 7.20 -9.56
C SER A 35 8.89 7.53 -10.51
N GLU A 36 8.71 7.30 -11.81
CA GLU A 36 9.67 7.69 -12.85
C GLU A 36 9.84 9.22 -12.93
N SER A 37 8.72 9.95 -12.84
CA SER A 37 8.73 11.42 -12.80
C SER A 37 9.41 11.98 -11.54
N ALA A 38 9.38 11.23 -10.43
CA ALA A 38 10.00 11.59 -9.16
C ALA A 38 11.50 11.21 -9.07
N ALA A 39 12.13 10.73 -10.16
CA ALA A 39 13.55 10.35 -10.19
C ALA A 39 14.53 11.54 -10.05
N ALA A 40 14.04 12.78 -10.05
CA ALA A 40 14.83 13.90 -9.52
C ALA A 40 14.99 13.73 -7.99
N PRO A 41 16.20 13.83 -7.42
CA PRO A 41 16.40 13.65 -5.99
C PRO A 41 15.72 14.79 -5.23
N ALA A 42 14.44 14.61 -4.89
CA ALA A 42 13.78 15.41 -3.90
C ALA A 42 14.50 15.17 -2.56
N PRO A 43 14.83 16.23 -1.79
CA PRO A 43 15.36 16.02 -0.44
C PRO A 43 14.35 15.14 0.28
N SER A 44 14.84 14.03 0.85
CA SER A 44 14.00 13.05 1.53
C SER A 44 13.25 13.75 2.67
N ARG A 45 12.05 14.27 2.39
CA ARG A 45 11.07 14.54 3.42
C ARG A 45 10.85 13.17 4.02
N GLY A 46 11.33 13.00 5.26
CA GLY A 46 11.43 11.72 5.93
C GLY A 46 10.16 10.93 5.65
N ARG A 47 10.30 9.75 5.06
CA ARG A 47 9.17 8.88 4.76
C ARG A 47 8.28 8.88 6.00
N ASP A 48 7.02 9.26 5.84
CA ASP A 48 5.97 8.92 6.79
C ASP A 48 5.91 7.40 6.81
N LYS A 49 6.84 6.79 7.55
CA LYS A 49 6.73 5.39 7.91
C LYS A 49 5.43 5.35 8.66
N ALA A 50 4.42 4.69 8.08
CA ALA A 50 3.21 4.35 8.79
C ALA A 50 3.65 3.89 10.19
N GLY A 51 3.21 4.61 11.21
CA GLY A 51 3.69 4.47 12.58
C GLY A 51 3.13 3.18 13.17
N TRP A 52 3.51 2.04 12.61
CA TRP A 52 3.16 0.70 13.09
C TRP A 52 3.67 0.62 14.52
N ARG A 53 2.77 0.93 15.47
CA ARG A 53 3.10 0.88 16.88
C ARG A 53 3.05 -0.57 17.30
N ARG A 54 4.08 -0.98 18.04
CA ARG A 54 4.11 -2.27 18.72
C ARG A 54 2.98 -2.30 19.74
N LEU A 55 1.91 -3.00 19.41
CA LEU A 55 0.75 -3.16 20.28
C LEU A 55 1.14 -3.83 21.60
N GLU A 56 2.19 -4.65 21.62
CA GLU A 56 2.77 -5.22 22.86
C GLU A 56 3.35 -4.17 23.83
N ARG A 57 3.60 -2.94 23.36
CA ARG A 57 4.09 -1.81 24.18
C ARG A 57 3.01 -0.76 24.47
N THR A 58 1.77 -1.01 24.06
CA THR A 58 0.64 -0.12 24.32
C THR A 58 -0.17 -0.70 25.47
N PRO A 59 -0.58 0.10 26.48
CA PRO A 59 -1.51 -0.37 27.50
C PRO A 59 -2.74 -0.98 26.84
N GLY A 60 -3.08 -2.22 27.20
CA GLY A 60 -4.09 -3.03 26.50
C GLY A 60 -5.52 -2.46 26.54
N PHE A 61 -5.75 -1.41 27.32
CA PHE A 61 -7.03 -0.72 27.39
C PHE A 61 -6.85 0.76 27.02
N ARG A 62 -7.61 1.20 26.02
CA ARG A 62 -7.87 2.61 25.74
C ARG A 62 -9.35 2.87 25.96
N ALA A 63 -9.66 3.95 26.68
CA ALA A 63 -11.05 4.32 26.92
C ALA A 63 -11.80 4.54 25.59
N PRO A 64 -13.09 4.18 25.49
CA PRO A 64 -13.87 4.28 24.25
C PRO A 64 -13.93 5.67 23.61
N HIS A 65 -13.60 6.74 24.35
CA HIS A 65 -13.57 8.11 23.85
C HIS A 65 -12.16 8.58 23.42
N SER A 66 -11.16 7.70 23.37
CA SER A 66 -9.78 8.09 23.03
C SER A 66 -9.52 8.34 21.55
N TRP A 67 -10.53 8.18 20.69
CA TRP A 67 -10.40 8.35 19.23
C TRP A 67 -10.74 9.76 18.74
N GLN A 68 -11.18 10.66 19.64
CA GLN A 68 -11.56 12.04 19.30
C GLN A 68 -10.41 13.05 19.43
N GLY A 69 -9.16 12.58 19.45
CA GLY A 69 -7.96 13.43 19.47
C GLY A 69 -7.17 13.34 18.18
#